data_AF-A0A2J4GAL8-F1
#
_entry.id   AF-A0A2J4GAL8-F1
#
_cell.length_a   1.000
_cell.length_b   1.000
_cell.length_c   1.000
_cell.angle_alpha   90.00
_cell.angle_beta   90.00
_cell.angle_gamma   90.00
#
_symmetry.space_group_name_H-M   'P 1'
#
loop_
_entity.id
_entity.type
_entity.pdbx_description
1 polymer ?
#
loop_
_entity_poly.entity_id
_entity_poly.type
_entity_poly.pdbx_seq_one_letter_code
_entity_poly.pdbx_strand_id
1 'polypeptide(L)'
;MLPSPVRRILTKRVQEAVEGVFNLYAKGILADEDHVTGALVYSLAEKLDGLQVGDVRVRAFTFSRGQEARTGADLGVALSADLRGVKLTKYMLMQAKRCECLPGKNYELSDGNIEGKLLDQCRKMLSVARSSYVLVYTRSELCGFLAYRAADVLGFDGASDARGSVGSISCAKLSSLWAIPLPELFDDLLKCKMGDVMLDKPFFREEELSNLPLILEERGYSARRWVAISVRESKE
;
A
#
# COMPACT_ATOMS: atom_id res chain seq x y z
N MET A 1 -8.84 -0.56 -20.89
CA MET A 1 -8.35 -1.73 -20.12
C MET A 1 -6.97 -2.07 -20.62
N LEU A 2 -5.99 -2.31 -19.75
CA LEU A 2 -4.62 -2.62 -20.19
C LEU A 2 -4.54 -4.03 -20.81
N PRO A 3 -3.74 -4.22 -21.88
CA PRO A 3 -3.56 -5.54 -22.47
C PRO A 3 -3.01 -6.55 -21.47
N SER A 4 -3.48 -7.80 -21.52
CA SER A 4 -3.07 -8.87 -20.60
C SER A 4 -1.54 -9.10 -20.49
N PRO A 5 -0.74 -8.97 -21.57
CA PRO A 5 0.73 -9.05 -21.45
C PRO A 5 1.32 -7.95 -20.55
N VAL A 6 0.85 -6.70 -20.72
CA VAL A 6 1.29 -5.55 -19.92
C VAL A 6 0.96 -5.76 -18.45
N ARG A 7 -0.28 -6.18 -18.17
CA ARG A 7 -0.72 -6.48 -16.81
C ARG A 7 0.13 -7.55 -16.14
N ARG A 8 0.39 -8.67 -16.81
CA ARG A 8 1.21 -9.76 -16.26
C ARG A 8 2.62 -9.29 -15.90
N ILE A 9 3.23 -8.45 -16.73
CA ILE A 9 4.55 -7.88 -16.44
C ILE A 9 4.48 -7.02 -15.18
N LEU A 10 3.53 -6.09 -15.10
CA LEU A 10 3.37 -5.19 -13.96
C LEU A 10 3.06 -5.95 -12.66
N THR A 11 2.11 -6.89 -12.68
CA THR A 11 1.77 -7.71 -11.50
C THR A 11 2.96 -8.54 -11.03
N LYS A 12 3.75 -9.11 -11.95
CA LYS A 12 4.99 -9.83 -11.60
C LYS A 12 5.99 -8.90 -10.90
N ARG A 13 6.17 -7.68 -11.38
CA ARG A 13 7.07 -6.68 -10.75
C ARG A 13 6.60 -6.26 -9.36
N VAL A 14 5.29 -6.10 -9.17
CA VAL A 14 4.70 -5.87 -7.84
C VAL A 14 4.98 -7.05 -6.93
N GLN A 15 4.78 -8.28 -7.41
CA GLN A 15 5.05 -9.48 -6.62
C GLN A 15 6.52 -9.57 -6.20
N GLU A 16 7.47 -9.35 -7.11
CA GLU A 16 8.91 -9.30 -6.82
C GLU A 16 9.24 -8.24 -5.75
N ALA A 17 8.60 -7.07 -5.81
CA ALA A 17 8.78 -6.00 -4.82
C ALA A 17 8.25 -6.40 -3.43
N VAL A 18 7.03 -6.96 -3.39
CA VAL A 18 6.37 -7.37 -2.15
C VAL A 18 7.13 -8.53 -1.48
N GLU A 19 7.52 -9.55 -2.24
CA GLU A 19 8.29 -10.69 -1.74
C GLU A 19 9.64 -10.27 -1.16
N GLY A 20 10.37 -9.37 -1.85
CA GLY A 20 11.64 -8.85 -1.34
C GLY A 20 11.50 -8.15 0.01
N VAL A 21 10.49 -7.29 0.14
CA VAL A 21 10.25 -6.52 1.38
C VAL A 21 9.72 -7.43 2.49
N PHE A 22 8.83 -8.36 2.15
CA PHE A 22 8.33 -9.38 3.07
C PHE A 22 9.47 -10.20 3.67
N ASN A 23 10.40 -10.69 2.84
CA ASN A 23 11.53 -11.50 3.32
C ASN A 23 12.39 -10.74 4.34
N LEU A 24 12.67 -9.46 4.09
CA LEU A 24 13.42 -8.63 5.03
C LEU A 24 12.64 -8.39 6.33
N TYR A 25 11.32 -8.20 6.24
CA TYR A 25 10.47 -8.01 7.41
C TYR A 25 10.31 -9.28 8.25
N ALA A 26 10.11 -10.43 7.61
CA ALA A 26 10.01 -11.75 8.23
C ALA A 26 11.30 -12.13 8.97
N LYS A 27 12.46 -11.79 8.40
CA LYS A 27 13.78 -11.94 9.04
C LYS A 27 14.05 -10.95 10.18
N GLY A 28 13.15 -10.00 10.43
CA GLY A 28 13.32 -8.96 11.45
C GLY A 28 14.35 -7.87 11.10
N ILE A 29 14.80 -7.81 9.84
CA ILE A 29 15.72 -6.77 9.35
C ILE A 29 15.01 -5.42 9.32
N LEU A 30 13.72 -5.41 8.93
CA LEU A 30 12.84 -4.26 9.04
C LEU A 30 12.09 -4.35 10.37
N ALA A 31 12.34 -3.42 11.29
CA ALA A 31 11.88 -3.54 12.66
C ALA A 31 10.53 -2.86 12.91
N ASP A 32 10.28 -1.70 12.29
CA ASP A 32 9.09 -0.88 12.53
C ASP A 32 8.29 -0.57 11.24
N GLU A 33 7.11 0.03 11.43
CA GLU A 33 6.15 0.37 10.37
C GLU A 33 6.73 1.29 9.29
N ASP A 34 7.45 2.32 9.72
CA ASP A 34 8.05 3.28 8.81
C ASP A 34 9.07 2.58 7.92
N HIS A 35 9.90 1.68 8.47
CA HIS A 35 10.88 0.94 7.68
C HIS A 35 10.23 0.02 6.66
N VAL A 36 9.17 -0.71 7.03
CA VAL A 36 8.45 -1.59 6.08
C VAL A 36 7.76 -0.77 4.99
N THR A 37 7.13 0.33 5.35
CA THR A 37 6.42 1.20 4.39
C THR A 37 7.38 1.86 3.42
N GLY A 38 8.49 2.43 3.93
CA GLY A 38 9.54 3.03 3.11
C GLY A 38 10.19 2.00 2.17
N ALA A 39 10.47 0.79 2.69
CA ALA A 39 10.99 -0.33 1.91
C ALA A 39 10.06 -0.71 0.76
N LEU A 40 8.78 -0.87 1.05
CA LEU A 40 7.77 -1.25 0.07
C LEU A 40 7.66 -0.21 -1.03
N VAL A 41 7.56 1.07 -0.66
CA VAL A 41 7.44 2.14 -1.66
C VAL A 41 8.72 2.26 -2.49
N TYR A 42 9.90 2.17 -1.88
CA TYR A 42 11.16 2.16 -2.64
C TYR A 42 11.23 0.97 -3.61
N SER A 43 10.89 -0.24 -3.14
CA SER A 43 10.92 -1.45 -3.97
C SER A 43 9.91 -1.36 -5.11
N LEU A 44 8.69 -0.89 -4.84
CA LEU A 44 7.69 -0.64 -5.87
C LEU A 44 8.16 0.43 -6.87
N ALA A 45 8.76 1.53 -6.41
CA ALA A 45 9.32 2.54 -7.29
C ALA A 45 10.46 1.98 -8.14
N GLU A 46 11.40 1.21 -7.58
CA GLU A 46 12.48 0.59 -8.36
C GLU A 46 11.96 -0.40 -9.42
N LYS A 47 10.93 -1.20 -9.08
CA LYS A 47 10.39 -2.23 -9.98
C LYS A 47 9.37 -1.70 -10.98
N LEU A 48 8.72 -0.56 -10.71
CA LEU A 48 7.64 -0.01 -11.53
C LEU A 48 7.98 1.34 -12.17
N ASP A 49 8.74 2.20 -11.48
CA ASP A 49 9.15 3.49 -12.02
C ASP A 49 10.21 3.26 -13.10
N GLY A 50 10.03 3.94 -14.23
CA GLY A 50 10.78 3.65 -15.47
C GLY A 50 10.24 2.49 -16.30
N LEU A 51 9.31 1.68 -15.79
CA LEU A 51 8.63 0.64 -16.57
C LEU A 51 7.47 1.25 -17.37
N GLN A 52 7.82 1.99 -18.42
CA GLN A 52 6.85 2.49 -19.39
C GLN A 52 6.44 1.37 -20.34
N VAL A 53 5.21 0.89 -20.22
CA VAL A 53 4.65 -0.10 -21.16
C VAL A 53 3.61 0.57 -22.04
N GLY A 54 4.06 1.06 -23.20
CA GLY A 54 3.27 1.95 -24.04
C GLY A 54 3.10 3.31 -23.37
N ASP A 55 1.86 3.77 -23.25
CA ASP A 55 1.53 5.08 -22.68
C ASP A 55 1.20 5.05 -21.18
N VAL A 56 1.50 3.92 -20.52
CA VAL A 56 1.11 3.64 -19.13
C VAL A 56 2.31 3.80 -18.21
N ARG A 57 2.10 4.51 -17.11
CA ARG A 57 3.07 4.73 -16.04
C ARG A 57 2.44 4.39 -14.69
N VAL A 58 3.14 3.61 -13.88
CA VAL A 58 2.78 3.33 -12.49
C VAL A 58 3.84 3.95 -11.59
N ARG A 59 3.41 4.67 -10.55
CA ARG A 59 4.30 5.23 -9.54
C ARG A 59 3.78 4.93 -8.16
N ALA A 60 4.60 4.35 -7.32
CA ALA A 60 4.38 4.35 -5.87
C ALA A 60 5.01 5.61 -5.28
N PHE A 61 4.50 6.11 -4.16
CA PHE A 61 5.04 7.26 -3.43
C PHE A 61 4.64 7.20 -1.95
N THR A 62 5.44 7.82 -1.09
CA THR A 62 5.12 8.03 0.34
C THR A 62 4.62 9.45 0.56
N PHE A 63 3.88 9.65 1.64
CA PHE A 63 3.48 10.98 2.07
C PHE A 63 4.46 11.57 3.08
N SER A 64 4.75 12.87 2.94
CA SER A 64 5.38 13.65 4.02
C SER A 64 4.42 13.75 5.22
N ARG A 65 4.93 14.06 6.42
CA ARG A 65 4.09 14.20 7.63
C ARG A 65 2.90 15.16 7.43
N GLY A 66 3.13 16.27 6.73
CA GLY A 66 2.07 17.25 6.44
C GLY A 66 1.03 16.73 5.45
N GLN A 67 1.45 15.92 4.48
CA GLN A 67 0.51 15.27 3.55
C GLN A 67 -0.26 14.15 4.24
N GLU A 68 0.41 13.27 5.01
CA GLU A 68 -0.21 12.19 5.78
C GLU A 68 -1.26 12.73 6.76
N ALA A 69 -0.98 13.86 7.44
CA ALA A 69 -1.95 14.51 8.30
C ALA A 69 -3.25 14.93 7.57
N ARG A 70 -3.14 15.28 6.27
CA ARG A 70 -4.26 15.67 5.41
C ARG A 70 -4.95 14.48 4.76
N THR A 71 -4.19 13.52 4.24
CA THR A 71 -4.69 12.39 3.46
C THR A 71 -5.08 11.20 4.33
N GLY A 72 -4.46 11.05 5.51
CA GLY A 72 -4.60 9.87 6.36
C GLY A 72 -3.99 8.61 5.77
N ALA A 73 -3.01 8.74 4.86
CA ALA A 73 -2.33 7.64 4.21
C ALA A 73 -0.82 7.76 4.38
N ASP A 74 -0.14 6.62 4.53
CA ASP A 74 1.33 6.56 4.59
C ASP A 74 1.92 6.48 3.18
N LEU A 75 1.23 5.80 2.27
CA LEU A 75 1.66 5.61 0.88
C LEU A 75 0.51 5.75 -0.12
N GLY A 76 0.88 6.04 -1.36
CA GLY A 76 -0.01 6.11 -2.50
C GLY A 76 0.57 5.44 -3.74
N VAL A 77 -0.31 5.06 -4.64
CA VAL A 77 0.02 4.55 -5.97
C VAL A 77 -0.77 5.35 -7.01
N ALA A 78 -0.06 5.89 -8.00
CA ALA A 78 -0.63 6.59 -9.13
C ALA A 78 -0.44 5.74 -10.40
N LEU A 79 -1.54 5.39 -11.05
CA LEU A 79 -1.54 4.81 -12.40
C LEU A 79 -1.95 5.91 -13.38
N SER A 80 -1.03 6.34 -14.23
CA SER A 80 -1.30 7.31 -15.29
C SER A 80 -1.24 6.63 -16.66
N ALA A 81 -2.13 7.01 -17.56
CA ALA A 81 -2.11 6.60 -18.95
C ALA A 81 -2.40 7.80 -19.86
N ASP A 82 -1.62 7.98 -20.92
CA ASP A 82 -1.96 8.91 -22.01
C ASP A 82 -2.78 8.15 -23.06
N LEU A 83 -4.03 8.56 -23.24
CA LEU A 83 -4.94 7.97 -24.22
C LEU A 83 -5.23 9.01 -25.29
N ARG A 84 -4.37 9.07 -26.31
CA ARG A 84 -4.52 9.97 -27.48
C ARG A 84 -4.59 11.46 -27.07
N GLY A 85 -3.71 11.87 -26.16
CA GLY A 85 -3.65 13.24 -25.64
C GLY A 85 -4.53 13.50 -24.42
N VAL A 86 -5.31 12.51 -23.97
CA VAL A 86 -6.07 12.59 -22.71
C VAL A 86 -5.32 11.85 -21.62
N LYS A 87 -4.83 12.61 -20.62
CA LYS A 87 -4.15 12.02 -19.47
C LYS A 87 -5.19 11.52 -18.46
N LEU A 88 -5.26 10.21 -18.30
CA LEU A 88 -6.05 9.55 -17.26
C LEU A 88 -5.15 9.21 -16.10
N THR A 89 -5.49 9.64 -14.89
CA THR A 89 -4.78 9.23 -13.67
C THR A 89 -5.74 8.61 -12.66
N LYS A 90 -5.32 7.48 -12.09
CA LYS A 90 -5.99 6.79 -10.99
C LYS A 90 -5.09 6.78 -9.77
N TYR A 91 -5.68 7.03 -8.61
CA TYR A 91 -4.99 6.95 -7.33
C TYR A 91 -5.51 5.80 -6.49
N MET A 92 -4.60 5.20 -5.77
CA MET A 92 -4.87 4.28 -4.68
C MET A 92 -4.10 4.74 -3.46
N LEU A 93 -4.79 4.94 -2.33
CA LEU A 93 -4.18 5.36 -1.07
C LEU A 93 -4.13 4.19 -0.11
N MET A 94 -3.09 4.12 0.71
CA MET A 94 -3.01 3.12 1.77
C MET A 94 -2.47 3.70 3.07
N GLN A 95 -3.13 3.34 4.16
CA GLN A 95 -2.57 3.43 5.51
C GLN A 95 -1.98 2.06 5.86
N ALA A 96 -0.69 2.02 6.17
CA ALA A 96 0.01 0.82 6.59
C ALA A 96 -0.25 0.56 8.08
N LYS A 97 -0.40 -0.73 8.43
CA LYS A 97 -0.54 -1.22 9.80
C LYS A 97 0.18 -2.55 9.97
N ARG A 98 0.78 -2.75 11.14
CA ARG A 98 1.35 -4.03 11.56
C ARG A 98 0.28 -4.87 12.25
N CYS A 99 0.23 -6.14 11.88
CA CYS A 99 -0.42 -7.19 12.65
C CYS A 99 0.45 -8.45 12.66
N GLU A 100 0.24 -9.32 13.63
CA GLU A 100 0.73 -10.70 13.58
C GLU A 100 -0.33 -11.61 12.94
N CYS A 101 0.11 -12.72 12.34
CA CYS A 101 -0.75 -13.67 11.65
C CYS A 101 -0.59 -15.05 12.26
N LEU A 102 -1.69 -15.57 12.80
CA LEU A 102 -1.77 -16.84 13.48
C LEU A 102 -2.42 -17.90 12.57
N PRO A 103 -1.90 -19.14 12.58
CA PRO A 103 -2.51 -20.23 11.83
C PRO A 103 -3.85 -20.63 12.47
N GLY A 104 -4.86 -20.84 11.62
CA GLY A 104 -6.20 -21.28 12.01
C GLY A 104 -6.96 -21.88 10.81
N LYS A 105 -8.23 -22.24 11.00
CA LYS A 105 -9.09 -22.75 9.89
C LYS A 105 -9.23 -21.72 8.76
N ASN A 106 -9.25 -20.44 9.14
CA ASN A 106 -8.82 -19.29 8.36
C ASN A 106 -7.68 -18.64 9.15
N TYR A 107 -6.80 -17.85 8.51
CA TYR A 107 -5.80 -17.09 9.27
C TYR A 107 -6.50 -16.12 10.22
N GLU A 108 -5.89 -15.86 11.37
CA GLU A 108 -6.33 -14.84 12.32
C GLU A 108 -5.23 -13.80 12.46
N LEU A 109 -5.62 -12.52 12.50
CA LEU A 109 -4.70 -11.43 12.75
C LEU A 109 -4.78 -11.06 14.23
N SER A 110 -3.63 -10.91 14.88
CA SER A 110 -3.55 -10.46 16.26
C SER A 110 -2.51 -9.36 16.39
N ASP A 111 -2.29 -8.89 17.62
CA ASP A 111 -1.11 -8.13 18.06
C ASP A 111 -0.52 -7.18 17.02
N GLY A 112 -0.94 -5.93 17.07
CA GLY A 112 -0.55 -4.95 16.08
C GLY A 112 -0.57 -3.53 16.63
N ASN A 113 -0.48 -2.57 15.71
CA ASN A 113 -0.51 -1.14 16.04
C ASN A 113 -1.77 -0.45 15.46
N ILE A 114 -2.86 -1.21 15.33
CA ILE A 114 -4.16 -0.64 15.03
C ILE A 114 -4.67 0.08 16.27
N GLU A 115 -4.50 1.40 16.28
CA GLU A 115 -4.97 2.31 17.32
C GLU A 115 -6.26 3.03 16.91
N GLY A 116 -6.87 3.76 17.86
CA GLY A 116 -8.14 4.48 17.67
C GLY A 116 -8.16 5.57 16.58
N LYS A 117 -7.01 5.88 15.95
CA LYS A 117 -6.91 6.86 14.85
C LYS A 117 -7.15 6.25 13.46
N LEU A 118 -7.16 4.93 13.32
CA LEU A 118 -7.27 4.28 12.01
C LEU A 118 -8.58 4.66 11.29
N LEU A 119 -9.68 4.78 12.02
CA LEU A 119 -10.97 5.14 11.43
C LEU A 119 -10.95 6.58 10.88
N ASP A 120 -10.33 7.51 11.59
CA ASP A 120 -10.16 8.88 11.10
C ASP A 120 -9.23 8.93 9.88
N GLN A 121 -8.18 8.12 9.87
CA GLN A 121 -7.32 7.94 8.69
C GLN A 121 -8.13 7.41 7.50
N CYS A 122 -8.94 6.36 7.68
CA CYS A 122 -9.84 5.86 6.64
C CYS A 122 -10.81 6.92 6.11
N ARG A 123 -11.43 7.72 6.99
CA ARG A 123 -12.32 8.83 6.58
C ARG A 123 -11.58 9.87 5.74
N LYS A 124 -10.37 10.27 6.15
CA LYS A 124 -9.52 11.20 5.39
C LYS A 124 -9.16 10.62 4.03
N MET A 125 -8.71 9.37 3.98
CA MET A 125 -8.33 8.72 2.72
C MET A 125 -9.51 8.67 1.76
N LEU A 126 -10.70 8.27 2.23
CA LEU A 126 -11.91 8.22 1.41
C LEU A 126 -12.42 9.58 0.95
N SER A 127 -12.11 10.66 1.67
CA SER A 127 -12.39 12.03 1.22
C SER A 127 -11.51 12.47 0.06
N VAL A 128 -10.35 11.81 -0.12
CA VAL A 128 -9.40 12.04 -1.21
C VAL A 128 -9.63 11.08 -2.37
N ALA A 129 -9.72 9.78 -2.09
CA ALA A 129 -9.91 8.73 -3.07
C ALA A 129 -10.78 7.60 -2.49
N ARG A 130 -11.80 7.16 -3.21
CA ARG A 130 -12.61 5.98 -2.91
C ARG A 130 -11.79 4.70 -2.93
N SER A 131 -10.75 4.64 -3.76
CA SER A 131 -9.80 3.51 -3.78
C SER A 131 -8.76 3.65 -2.68
N SER A 132 -9.23 3.56 -1.44
CA SER A 132 -8.40 3.67 -0.24
C SER A 132 -8.42 2.37 0.55
N TYR A 133 -7.27 2.00 1.10
CA TYR A 133 -7.06 0.71 1.74
C TYR A 133 -6.30 0.83 3.06
N VAL A 134 -6.51 -0.12 3.96
CA VAL A 134 -5.59 -0.39 5.07
C VAL A 134 -4.69 -1.54 4.63
N LEU A 135 -3.40 -1.26 4.48
CA LEU A 135 -2.39 -2.25 4.16
C LEU A 135 -1.88 -2.88 5.45
N VAL A 136 -2.27 -4.11 5.72
CA VAL A 136 -1.73 -4.92 6.81
C VAL A 136 -0.54 -5.72 6.30
N TYR A 137 0.60 -5.59 6.96
CA TYR A 137 1.75 -6.46 6.72
C TYR A 137 2.03 -7.31 7.96
N THR A 138 2.44 -8.54 7.72
CA THR A 138 2.68 -9.56 8.75
C THR A 138 4.03 -10.23 8.49
N ARG A 139 4.61 -10.84 9.52
CA ARG A 139 5.86 -11.62 9.38
C ARG A 139 5.64 -13.05 8.90
N SER A 140 4.38 -13.46 8.75
CA SER A 140 4.01 -14.83 8.40
C SER A 140 3.80 -14.96 6.90
N GLU A 141 4.40 -15.98 6.30
CA GLU A 141 4.18 -16.35 4.89
C GLU A 141 2.70 -16.72 4.62
N LEU A 142 1.96 -17.14 5.65
CA LEU A 142 0.54 -17.47 5.54
C LEU A 142 -0.30 -16.26 5.11
N CYS A 143 0.02 -15.08 5.62
CA CYS A 143 -0.75 -13.86 5.38
C CYS A 143 -0.04 -12.88 4.43
N GLY A 144 1.27 -12.69 4.62
CA GLY A 144 2.05 -11.72 3.85
C GLY A 144 1.52 -10.28 4.01
N PHE A 145 1.24 -9.64 2.87
CA PHE A 145 0.78 -8.25 2.76
C PHE A 145 -0.66 -8.25 2.22
N LEU A 146 -1.58 -7.80 3.06
CA LEU A 146 -3.02 -7.84 2.86
C LEU A 146 -3.59 -6.43 2.80
N ALA A 147 -4.48 -6.16 1.85
CA ALA A 147 -5.18 -4.89 1.74
C ALA A 147 -6.66 -5.06 2.06
N TYR A 148 -7.15 -4.22 2.97
CA TYR A 148 -8.56 -4.13 3.35
C TYR A 148 -9.13 -2.81 2.81
N ARG A 149 -10.33 -2.82 2.22
CA ARG A 149 -10.92 -1.55 1.75
C ARG A 149 -11.24 -0.66 2.94
N ALA A 150 -10.83 0.60 2.88
CA ALA A 150 -11.08 1.56 3.96
C ALA A 150 -12.59 1.71 4.26
N ALA A 151 -13.45 1.61 3.25
CA ALA A 151 -14.90 1.64 3.42
C ALA A 151 -15.44 0.46 4.24
N ASP A 152 -14.89 -0.75 4.02
CA ASP A 152 -15.29 -1.95 4.77
C ASP A 152 -14.80 -1.86 6.21
N VAL A 153 -13.59 -1.33 6.43
CA VAL A 153 -13.04 -1.06 7.76
C VAL A 153 -13.91 -0.06 8.53
N LEU A 154 -14.38 1.01 7.88
CA LEU A 154 -15.30 1.97 8.51
C LEU A 154 -16.68 1.38 8.77
N GLY A 155 -17.21 0.57 7.85
CA GLY A 155 -18.50 -0.10 8.03
C GLY A 155 -18.50 -1.04 9.24
N PHE A 156 -17.35 -1.59 9.60
CA PHE A 156 -17.18 -2.47 10.74
C PHE A 156 -17.20 -1.76 12.10
N ASP A 157 -16.94 -0.44 12.15
CA ASP A 157 -17.05 0.40 13.36
C ASP A 157 -18.51 0.56 13.84
N GLY A 158 -19.46 0.51 12.90
CA GLY A 158 -20.89 0.62 13.19
C GLY A 158 -21.51 -0.63 13.83
N ALA A 159 -20.80 -1.76 13.84
CA ALA A 159 -21.24 -2.97 14.53
C ALA A 159 -20.99 -2.82 16.02
N SER A 160 -22.00 -2.30 16.75
CA SER A 160 -22.00 -2.30 18.21
C SER A 160 -21.74 -3.72 18.72
N ASP A 161 -20.86 -3.87 19.72
CA ASP A 161 -20.82 -5.14 20.43
C ASP A 161 -22.16 -5.36 21.17
N ALA A 162 -22.42 -6.59 21.64
CA ALA A 162 -23.65 -6.90 22.38
C ALA A 162 -23.87 -6.05 23.65
N ARG A 163 -22.86 -5.23 24.03
CA ARG A 163 -22.87 -4.34 25.20
C ARG A 163 -23.05 -2.86 24.80
N GLY A 164 -23.33 -2.55 23.54
CA GLY A 164 -23.57 -1.19 23.07
C GLY A 164 -22.32 -0.30 23.07
N SER A 165 -21.13 -0.89 23.22
CA SER A 165 -19.87 -0.15 23.10
C SER A 165 -19.51 0.00 21.63
N VAL A 166 -19.19 1.22 21.20
CA VAL A 166 -18.57 1.46 19.89
C VAL A 166 -17.22 0.77 19.90
N GLY A 167 -17.16 -0.42 19.32
CA GLY A 167 -16.01 -1.28 19.45
C GLY A 167 -14.87 -0.75 18.59
N SER A 168 -13.74 -0.41 19.19
CA SER A 168 -12.53 -0.02 18.45
C SER A 168 -12.14 -1.08 17.42
N ILE A 169 -11.72 -0.64 16.23
CA ILE A 169 -11.13 -1.51 15.21
C ILE A 169 -9.82 -2.13 15.74
N SER A 170 -9.51 -3.37 15.35
CA SER A 170 -8.30 -4.09 15.76
C SER A 170 -7.88 -5.10 14.69
N CYS A 171 -6.67 -5.66 14.79
CA CYS A 171 -6.20 -6.71 13.88
C CYS A 171 -7.17 -7.90 13.82
N ALA A 172 -7.62 -8.40 14.98
CA ALA A 172 -8.56 -9.53 15.05
C ALA A 172 -9.89 -9.23 14.34
N LYS A 173 -10.38 -7.98 14.45
CA LYS A 173 -11.59 -7.57 13.72
C LYS A 173 -11.36 -7.54 12.21
N LEU A 174 -10.19 -7.10 11.74
CA LEU A 174 -9.86 -7.12 10.30
C LEU A 174 -9.87 -8.54 9.73
N SER A 175 -9.57 -9.58 10.52
CA SER A 175 -9.62 -10.97 10.05
C SER A 175 -11.01 -11.41 9.56
N SER A 176 -12.07 -10.74 10.00
CA SER A 176 -13.44 -11.00 9.55
C SER A 176 -13.80 -10.28 8.25
N LEU A 177 -12.95 -9.36 7.79
CA LEU A 177 -13.14 -8.63 6.54
C LEU A 177 -12.48 -9.36 5.37
N TRP A 178 -13.00 -9.11 4.16
CA TRP A 178 -12.37 -9.59 2.94
C TRP A 178 -11.05 -8.85 2.69
N ALA A 179 -9.95 -9.59 2.76
CA ALA A 179 -8.62 -9.10 2.41
C ALA A 179 -8.31 -9.39 0.94
N ILE A 180 -7.50 -8.51 0.32
CA ILE A 180 -6.95 -8.71 -1.02
C ILE A 180 -5.43 -8.76 -0.88
N PRO A 181 -4.74 -9.83 -1.31
CA PRO A 181 -3.29 -9.83 -1.39
C PRO A 181 -2.77 -8.65 -2.21
N LEU A 182 -1.72 -7.97 -1.76
CA LEU A 182 -1.26 -6.74 -2.41
C LEU A 182 -0.96 -6.90 -3.92
N PRO A 183 -0.32 -7.97 -4.42
CA PRO A 183 -0.14 -8.16 -5.85
C PRO A 183 -1.47 -8.28 -6.64
N GLU A 184 -2.48 -8.94 -6.07
CA GLU A 184 -3.81 -9.06 -6.68
C GLU A 184 -4.53 -7.72 -6.73
N LEU A 185 -4.38 -6.90 -5.69
CA LEU A 185 -4.92 -5.54 -5.65
C LEU A 185 -4.40 -4.70 -6.83
N PHE A 186 -3.09 -4.78 -7.11
CA PHE A 186 -2.51 -4.10 -8.27
C PHE A 186 -3.06 -4.64 -9.59
N ASP A 187 -3.23 -5.96 -9.76
CA ASP A 187 -3.85 -6.50 -10.98
C ASP A 187 -5.28 -5.98 -11.16
N ASP A 188 -6.07 -5.85 -10.08
CA ASP A 188 -7.41 -5.28 -10.15
C ASP A 188 -7.42 -3.78 -10.47
N LEU A 189 -6.45 -3.01 -9.97
CA LEU A 189 -6.23 -1.61 -10.38
C LEU A 189 -5.95 -1.54 -11.89
N LEU A 190 -5.08 -2.40 -12.41
CA LEU A 190 -4.69 -2.44 -13.82
C LEU A 190 -5.81 -2.95 -14.74
N LYS A 191 -6.71 -3.81 -14.24
CA LYS A 191 -7.95 -4.22 -14.91
C LYS A 191 -9.00 -3.09 -14.97
N CYS A 192 -8.74 -1.96 -14.30
CA CYS A 192 -9.71 -0.88 -14.11
C CYS A 192 -10.98 -1.30 -13.35
N LYS A 193 -10.90 -2.33 -12.49
CA LYS A 193 -11.99 -2.68 -11.57
C LYS A 193 -12.10 -1.72 -10.38
N MET A 194 -11.03 -0.96 -10.13
CA MET A 194 -10.91 0.04 -9.07
C MET A 194 -10.14 1.28 -9.55
N GLY A 195 -9.99 2.26 -8.66
CA GLY A 195 -9.36 3.56 -8.88
C GLY A 195 -10.36 4.63 -9.32
N ASP A 196 -10.33 5.79 -8.66
CA ASP A 196 -11.07 6.96 -9.13
C ASP A 196 -10.39 7.53 -10.36
N VAL A 197 -11.15 7.67 -11.45
CA VAL A 197 -10.66 8.25 -12.69
C VAL A 197 -10.67 9.76 -12.54
N MET A 198 -9.50 10.37 -12.64
CA MET A 198 -9.34 11.81 -12.71
C MET A 198 -8.92 12.18 -14.14
N LEU A 199 -9.64 13.14 -14.73
CA LEU A 199 -9.32 13.70 -16.04
C LEU A 199 -8.66 15.06 -15.84
N ASP A 200 -7.51 15.26 -16.49
CA ASP A 200 -6.77 16.52 -16.66
C ASP A 200 -6.24 17.25 -15.40
N LYS A 201 -6.83 17.01 -14.22
CA LYS A 201 -6.41 17.60 -12.94
C LYS A 201 -6.12 16.50 -11.94
N PRO A 202 -4.86 16.06 -11.80
CA PRO A 202 -4.49 15.08 -10.78
C PRO A 202 -4.70 15.66 -9.38
N PHE A 203 -5.05 14.80 -8.40
CA PHE A 203 -5.20 15.23 -7.00
C PHE A 203 -3.88 15.75 -6.43
N PHE A 204 -2.79 15.06 -6.79
CA PHE A 204 -1.43 15.42 -6.42
C PHE A 204 -0.70 15.96 -7.64
N ARG A 205 0.00 17.08 -7.49
CA ARG A 205 0.84 17.59 -8.57
C ARG A 205 2.01 16.64 -8.82
N GLU A 206 2.52 16.62 -10.05
CA GLU A 206 3.65 15.75 -10.42
C GLU A 206 4.87 16.00 -9.52
N GLU A 207 5.10 17.25 -9.10
CA GLU A 207 6.18 17.61 -8.19
C GLU A 207 5.98 17.00 -6.80
N GLU A 208 4.73 16.86 -6.35
CA GLU A 208 4.41 16.23 -5.06
C GLU A 208 4.64 14.72 -5.09
N LEU A 209 4.55 14.10 -6.27
CA LEU A 209 4.82 12.66 -6.47
C LEU A 209 6.31 12.37 -6.68
N SER A 210 7.10 13.38 -7.08
CA SER A 210 8.50 13.21 -7.51
C SER A 210 9.53 13.29 -6.38
N ASN A 211 9.11 13.60 -5.14
CA ASN A 211 10.02 13.82 -4.00
C ASN A 211 10.40 12.55 -3.24
N LEU A 212 10.19 11.38 -3.84
CA LEU A 212 10.39 10.09 -3.22
C LEU A 212 11.83 9.90 -2.67
N PRO A 213 12.91 10.26 -3.40
CA PRO A 213 14.27 10.19 -2.87
C PRO A 213 14.51 11.13 -1.68
N LEU A 214 13.97 12.34 -1.74
CA LEU A 214 14.09 13.36 -0.68
C LEU A 214 13.37 12.91 0.60
N ILE A 215 12.13 12.43 0.48
CA ILE A 215 11.33 11.97 1.63
C ILE A 215 11.98 10.73 2.26
N LEU A 216 12.52 9.83 1.44
CA LEU A 216 13.25 8.66 1.93
C LEU A 216 14.52 9.09 2.67
N GLU A 217 15.31 10.01 2.14
CA GLU A 217 16.50 10.54 2.83
C GLU A 217 16.15 11.27 4.14
N GLU A 218 15.10 12.11 4.15
CA GLU A 218 14.60 12.77 5.37
C GLU A 218 14.19 11.79 6.46
N ARG A 219 13.62 10.65 6.07
CA ARG A 219 13.25 9.57 6.99
C ARG A 219 14.40 8.57 7.26
N GLY A 220 15.62 8.86 6.80
CA GLY A 220 16.83 8.06 7.08
C GLY A 220 17.04 6.86 6.15
N TYR A 221 16.26 6.74 5.08
CA TYR A 221 16.36 5.72 4.05
C TYR A 221 17.28 6.21 2.92
N SER A 222 18.58 5.96 3.05
CA SER A 222 19.50 6.14 1.93
C SER A 222 19.39 4.96 0.96
N ALA A 223 19.26 5.24 -0.34
CA ALA A 223 19.38 4.21 -1.39
C ALA A 223 20.68 3.39 -1.26
N ARG A 224 21.77 3.99 -0.75
CA ARG A 224 23.03 3.28 -0.48
C ARG A 224 22.90 2.24 0.64
N ARG A 225 22.09 2.53 1.66
CA ARG A 225 21.82 1.60 2.77
C ARG A 225 20.98 0.42 2.29
N TRP A 226 20.02 0.67 1.40
CA TRP A 226 19.25 -0.38 0.71
C TRP A 226 20.13 -1.27 -0.16
N VAL A 227 20.96 -0.68 -1.02
CA VAL A 227 21.92 -1.46 -1.84
C VAL A 227 22.86 -2.27 -0.96
N ALA A 228 23.34 -1.71 0.15
CA ALA A 228 24.22 -2.44 1.07
C ALA A 228 23.51 -3.64 1.75
N ILE A 229 22.24 -3.51 2.13
CA ILE A 229 21.43 -4.61 2.67
C ILE A 229 21.23 -5.69 1.61
N SER A 230 20.81 -5.32 0.40
CA SER A 230 20.56 -6.27 -0.70
C SER A 230 21.83 -6.99 -1.20
N VAL A 231 22.97 -6.31 -1.24
CA VAL A 231 24.26 -6.88 -1.66
C VAL A 231 24.82 -7.86 -0.64
N ARG A 232 24.55 -7.66 0.66
CA ARG A 232 25.02 -8.56 1.72
C ARG A 232 24.29 -9.89 1.67
N GLU A 233 22.97 -9.89 1.41
CA GLU A 233 22.19 -11.14 1.30
C GLU A 233 22.45 -11.92 0.00
N SER A 234 22.95 -11.28 -1.06
CA SER A 234 23.26 -11.98 -2.31
C SER A 234 24.57 -12.81 -2.26
N LYS A 235 25.30 -12.72 -1.14
CA LYS A 235 26.61 -13.37 -0.93
C LYS A 235 26.59 -14.47 0.14
N GLU A 236 25.46 -14.66 0.82
CA GLU A 236 25.21 -15.73 1.79
C GLU A 236 24.25 -16.77 1.18
#